data_AF-A0A9D1XC04-F1
#
_entry.id   AF-A0A9D1XC04-F1
#
_cell.length_a   1.000
_cell.length_b   1.000
_cell.length_c   1.000
_cell.angle_alpha   90.00
_cell.angle_beta   90.00
_cell.angle_gamma   90.00
#
_symmetry.space_group_name_H-M   'P 1'
#
loop_
_entity.id
_entity.type
_entity.pdbx_description
1 polymer ?
#
loop_
_entity_poly.entity_id
_entity_poly.type
_entity_poly.pdbx_seq_one_letter_code
_entity_poly.pdbx_strand_id
1 'polypeptide(L)'
;IYTRRESQTASSPRHEMEVTVRLGAMKDGRIRGIDVYTLSNTGAYGEHGPTTVGLSGHKSIPLYGTPEAHRFRYDVVYTNVMSAGAYRGYGATQGIFALETAVNELAAQLHIDPVVMREINMVREGQVMPAYYGEQTNSCALDRCVERAKQMIGWDDKYPCRDMGNGKVRSVGMAMAMQGSGIAGVDVGSATIKMNEEGYYTMIIGAADMGTGCDTILAQMAAECLDCPVDAITVFGADTDASPYDSGSYASSTTYVTGKAVEKACQKLRERILEKGAELLKCSPSEVEFDGEKVFCTKTGDSVDLKVIGTSAMDGNRTALEVTETNSSPFSPPPFMCGMAEIELDKETGQVDVVDYVAVVDCGTVVNPNLARVQTEGGIAQGIGMALFENIQYSERGHLFENSLMQYKIPTREDIGKIRVEFESSYEPTGPFGAKSIGEIVINTPSPAITQAIYNATGHWFRELPITPEKIAMVLADD
;
A
#
# COMPACT_ATOMS: atom_id res chain seq x y z
N ILE A 1 -18.53 17.58 14.56
CA ILE A 1 -17.27 18.14 14.00
C ILE A 1 -16.34 18.42 15.17
N TYR A 2 -15.17 17.80 15.20
CA TYR A 2 -14.16 18.03 16.25
C TYR A 2 -13.25 19.22 15.89
N THR A 3 -12.79 19.94 16.90
CA THR A 3 -11.63 20.85 16.81
C THR A 3 -10.34 20.06 16.61
N ARG A 4 -9.24 20.72 16.20
CA ARG A 4 -7.92 20.06 16.08
C ARG A 4 -7.48 19.40 17.39
N ARG A 5 -7.69 20.09 18.51
CA ARG A 5 -7.37 19.56 19.84
C ARG A 5 -8.15 18.29 20.13
N GLU A 6 -9.46 18.32 19.94
CA GLU A 6 -10.32 17.13 20.15
C GLU A 6 -9.94 15.98 19.20
N SER A 7 -9.62 16.28 17.93
CA SER A 7 -9.13 15.28 16.98
C SER A 7 -7.83 14.62 17.46
N GLN A 8 -6.91 15.36 18.08
CA GLN A 8 -5.65 14.79 18.58
C GLN A 8 -5.79 14.11 19.94
N THR A 9 -6.74 14.52 20.79
CA THR A 9 -6.87 14.00 22.16
C THR A 9 -8.00 12.99 22.35
N ALA A 10 -8.89 12.83 21.37
CA ALA A 10 -10.10 11.98 21.48
C ALA A 10 -10.39 11.12 20.24
N SER A 11 -9.44 11.00 19.31
CA SER A 11 -9.52 10.04 18.18
C SER A 11 -8.63 8.83 18.47
N SER A 12 -8.04 8.21 17.43
CA SER A 12 -7.16 7.05 17.59
C SER A 12 -5.78 7.32 16.98
N PRO A 13 -4.69 7.25 17.76
CA PRO A 13 -3.34 7.19 17.22
C PRO A 13 -3.04 5.78 16.71
N ARG A 14 -1.91 5.62 16.02
CA ARG A 14 -1.34 4.30 15.76
C ARG A 14 -0.97 3.61 17.10
N HIS A 15 -1.00 2.29 17.11
CA HIS A 15 -0.44 1.49 18.21
C HIS A 15 1.06 1.76 18.39
N GLU A 16 1.44 2.16 19.59
CA GLU A 16 2.83 2.15 20.05
C GLU A 16 3.28 0.69 20.22
N MET A 17 4.47 0.38 19.71
CA MET A 17 5.00 -0.98 19.74
C MET A 17 6.47 -0.98 20.11
N GLU A 18 6.84 -1.88 21.01
CA GLU A 18 8.23 -2.31 21.21
C GLU A 18 8.43 -3.64 20.49
N VAL A 19 9.36 -3.68 19.54
CA VAL A 19 9.61 -4.86 18.71
C VAL A 19 11.03 -5.37 18.96
N THR A 20 11.14 -6.60 19.45
CA THR A 20 12.42 -7.31 19.58
C THR A 20 12.61 -8.24 18.40
N VAL A 21 13.70 -8.09 17.67
CA VAL A 21 14.08 -8.94 16.54
C VAL A 21 15.34 -9.71 16.88
N ARG A 22 15.37 -11.01 16.57
CA ARG A 22 16.58 -11.83 16.53
C ARG A 22 16.73 -12.48 15.18
N LEU A 23 17.90 -12.31 14.58
CA LEU A 23 18.28 -12.91 13.30
C LEU A 23 19.40 -13.92 13.52
N GLY A 24 19.28 -15.07 12.87
CA GLY A 24 20.37 -16.03 12.74
C GLY A 24 20.75 -16.16 11.27
N ALA A 25 22.02 -15.95 10.93
CA ALA A 25 22.51 -16.02 9.56
C ALA A 25 23.86 -16.75 9.45
N MET A 26 24.12 -17.27 8.26
CA MET A 26 25.41 -17.82 7.86
C MET A 26 26.40 -16.67 7.54
N LYS A 27 27.70 -16.99 7.51
CA LYS A 27 28.76 -16.00 7.18
C LYS A 27 28.62 -15.42 5.77
N ASP A 28 27.96 -16.12 4.86
CA ASP A 28 27.68 -15.67 3.50
C ASP A 28 26.45 -14.75 3.41
N GLY A 29 25.85 -14.38 4.55
CA GLY A 29 24.67 -13.52 4.62
C GLY A 29 23.34 -14.26 4.51
N ARG A 30 23.32 -15.60 4.31
CA ARG A 30 22.06 -16.34 4.24
C ARG A 30 21.39 -16.41 5.62
N ILE A 31 20.24 -15.75 5.76
CA ILE A 31 19.40 -15.80 6.95
C ILE A 31 18.78 -17.20 7.06
N ARG A 32 18.87 -17.78 8.27
CA ARG A 32 18.37 -19.12 8.62
C ARG A 32 17.21 -19.08 9.59
N GLY A 33 17.16 -18.04 10.43
CA GLY A 33 16.16 -17.91 11.49
C GLY A 33 15.73 -16.48 11.73
N ILE A 34 14.42 -16.25 11.88
CA ILE A 34 13.84 -14.96 12.26
C ILE A 34 12.90 -15.15 13.47
N ASP A 35 13.19 -14.51 14.60
CA ASP A 35 12.32 -14.48 15.79
C ASP A 35 11.93 -13.04 16.08
N VAL A 36 10.63 -12.74 15.97
CA VAL A 36 10.05 -11.43 16.25
C VAL A 36 9.13 -11.54 17.46
N TYR A 37 9.35 -10.68 18.44
CA TYR A 37 8.42 -10.45 19.54
C TYR A 37 7.93 -9.01 19.52
N THR A 38 6.63 -8.79 19.64
CA THR A 38 6.04 -7.45 19.69
C THR A 38 5.22 -7.26 20.96
N LEU A 39 5.57 -6.25 21.76
CA LEU A 39 4.71 -5.72 22.80
C LEU A 39 3.95 -4.52 22.21
N SER A 40 2.63 -4.59 22.15
CA SER A 40 1.78 -3.57 21.55
C SER A 40 0.89 -2.91 22.61
N ASN A 41 0.94 -1.58 22.68
CA ASN A 41 0.08 -0.79 23.55
C ASN A 41 -1.19 -0.39 22.78
N THR A 42 -2.36 -0.83 23.25
CA THR A 42 -3.66 -0.51 22.63
C THR A 42 -4.36 0.69 23.27
N GLY A 43 -3.76 1.30 24.30
CA GLY A 43 -4.44 2.30 25.13
C GLY A 43 -5.52 1.69 26.01
N ALA A 44 -6.58 2.46 26.29
CA ALA A 44 -7.62 2.06 27.24
C ALA A 44 -8.54 0.92 26.75
N TYR A 45 -8.69 0.75 25.43
CA TYR A 45 -9.62 -0.20 24.82
C TYR A 45 -8.94 -1.06 23.74
N GLY A 46 -9.48 -2.26 23.50
CA GLY A 46 -8.79 -3.34 22.79
C GLY A 46 -9.11 -3.40 21.31
N GLU A 47 -9.69 -2.33 20.78
CA GLU A 47 -10.08 -2.23 19.39
C GLU A 47 -8.85 -2.47 18.51
N HIS A 48 -8.99 -3.33 17.51
CA HIS A 48 -7.92 -3.64 16.55
C HIS A 48 -6.61 -4.18 17.15
N GLY A 49 -6.52 -4.48 18.45
CA GLY A 49 -5.27 -4.88 19.11
C GLY A 49 -4.60 -6.11 18.48
N PRO A 50 -5.23 -7.30 18.51
CA PRO A 50 -4.65 -8.52 17.95
C PRO A 50 -4.44 -8.47 16.43
N THR A 51 -5.33 -7.79 15.69
CA THR A 51 -5.20 -7.69 14.23
C THR A 51 -4.08 -6.74 13.83
N THR A 52 -3.90 -5.62 14.53
CA THR A 52 -2.82 -4.66 14.27
C THR A 52 -1.46 -5.24 14.59
N VAL A 53 -1.28 -5.80 15.79
CA VAL A 53 -0.01 -6.41 16.16
C VAL A 53 0.32 -7.61 15.26
N GLY A 54 -0.67 -8.36 14.80
CA GLY A 54 -0.49 -9.45 13.83
C GLY A 54 0.32 -9.03 12.59
N LEU A 55 0.07 -7.82 12.08
CA LEU A 55 0.73 -7.32 10.88
C LEU A 55 2.20 -6.95 11.09
N SER A 56 2.67 -6.75 12.34
CA SER A 56 4.09 -6.50 12.61
C SER A 56 4.96 -7.72 12.25
N GLY A 57 4.43 -8.93 12.41
CA GLY A 57 5.10 -10.18 12.02
C GLY A 57 4.73 -10.65 10.61
N HIS A 58 3.43 -10.69 10.30
CA HIS A 58 2.92 -11.28 9.05
C HIS A 58 3.28 -10.47 7.79
N LYS A 59 3.78 -9.24 7.92
CA LYS A 59 4.21 -8.40 6.78
C LYS A 59 5.71 -8.14 6.74
N SER A 60 6.44 -8.44 7.81
CA SER A 60 7.89 -8.22 7.87
C SER A 60 8.64 -9.53 7.61
N ILE A 61 8.36 -10.60 8.35
CA ILE A 61 9.04 -11.91 8.25
C ILE A 61 9.00 -12.47 6.82
N PRO A 62 7.83 -12.54 6.13
CA PRO A 62 7.75 -13.14 4.79
C PRO A 62 8.45 -12.37 3.67
N LEU A 63 9.03 -11.18 3.94
CA LEU A 63 9.93 -10.52 3.00
C LEU A 63 11.16 -11.35 2.66
N TYR A 64 11.52 -12.29 3.55
CA TYR A 64 12.70 -13.11 3.44
C TYR A 64 12.31 -14.58 3.20
N GLY A 65 12.70 -15.13 2.05
CA GLY A 65 12.36 -16.48 1.61
C GLY A 65 13.38 -17.58 1.97
N THR A 66 14.56 -17.21 2.48
CA THR A 66 15.62 -18.15 2.90
C THR A 66 15.52 -18.74 4.31
N PRO A 67 14.87 -18.11 5.32
CA PRO A 67 14.81 -18.65 6.67
C PRO A 67 14.11 -20.02 6.70
N GLU A 68 14.74 -20.99 7.37
CA GLU A 68 14.18 -22.34 7.58
C GLU A 68 13.28 -22.40 8.82
N ALA A 69 13.50 -21.48 9.76
CA ALA A 69 12.71 -21.35 10.96
C ALA A 69 12.29 -19.89 11.15
N HIS A 70 11.05 -19.70 11.57
CA HIS A 70 10.59 -18.41 12.06
C HIS A 70 9.75 -18.58 13.31
N ARG A 71 9.68 -17.53 14.11
CA ARG A 71 8.76 -17.42 15.24
C ARG A 71 8.24 -16.01 15.34
N PHE A 72 6.93 -15.89 15.52
CA PHE A 72 6.29 -14.63 15.84
C PHE A 72 5.46 -14.79 17.12
N ARG A 73 5.65 -13.89 18.07
CA ARG A 73 4.93 -13.83 19.34
C ARG A 73 4.60 -12.39 19.65
N TYR A 74 3.51 -12.17 20.37
CA TYR A 74 3.15 -10.83 20.78
C TYR A 74 2.32 -10.83 22.06
N ASP A 75 2.34 -9.69 22.74
CA ASP A 75 1.42 -9.32 23.80
C ASP A 75 0.75 -8.00 23.44
N VAL A 76 -0.55 -7.88 23.72
CA VAL A 76 -1.30 -6.63 23.61
C VAL A 76 -1.71 -6.20 25.00
N VAL A 77 -1.34 -4.99 25.40
CA VAL A 77 -1.56 -4.48 26.75
C VAL A 77 -2.43 -3.25 26.78
N TYR A 78 -3.28 -3.17 27.80
CA TYR A 78 -4.08 -2.00 28.12
C TYR A 78 -3.29 -1.01 28.96
N THR A 79 -3.48 0.28 28.68
CA THR A 79 -2.86 1.37 29.44
C THR A 79 -3.85 2.52 29.61
N ASN A 80 -3.54 3.49 30.49
CA ASN A 80 -4.41 4.64 30.76
C ASN A 80 -4.21 5.81 29.77
N VAL A 81 -3.94 5.51 28.49
CA VAL A 81 -3.86 6.51 27.42
C VAL A 81 -4.96 6.31 26.37
N MET A 82 -5.04 7.23 25.41
CA MET A 82 -6.01 7.19 24.31
C MET A 82 -5.94 5.85 23.57
N SER A 83 -7.10 5.28 23.24
CA SER A 83 -7.16 4.00 22.53
C SER A 83 -6.58 4.11 21.13
N ALA A 84 -5.66 3.22 20.82
CA ALA A 84 -5.02 3.14 19.52
C ALA A 84 -5.97 2.54 18.48
N GLY A 85 -5.67 2.77 17.20
CA GLY A 85 -6.44 2.23 16.09
C GLY A 85 -5.68 2.27 14.78
N ALA A 86 -6.44 2.20 13.68
CA ALA A 86 -5.91 2.12 12.34
C ALA A 86 -5.26 3.44 11.90
N TYR A 87 -4.00 3.36 11.49
CA TYR A 87 -3.31 4.38 10.69
C TYR A 87 -2.55 3.67 9.56
N ARG A 88 -2.28 4.34 8.45
CA ARG A 88 -1.74 3.75 7.21
C ARG A 88 -0.62 2.74 7.47
N GLY A 89 -0.68 1.53 6.90
CA GLY A 89 0.29 0.46 7.16
C GLY A 89 -0.03 -0.38 8.40
N TYR A 90 -0.94 0.11 9.25
CA TYR A 90 -1.57 -0.58 10.38
C TYR A 90 -0.54 -0.99 11.46
N GLY A 91 -0.02 -2.22 11.41
CA GLY A 91 1.12 -2.68 12.23
C GLY A 91 2.36 -3.08 11.42
N ALA A 92 2.25 -3.12 10.09
CA ALA A 92 3.36 -3.50 9.21
C ALA A 92 4.49 -2.47 9.29
N THR A 93 4.17 -1.18 9.45
CA THR A 93 5.15 -0.10 9.54
C THR A 93 6.14 -0.31 10.68
N GLN A 94 5.65 -0.65 11.89
CA GLN A 94 6.49 -0.91 13.07
C GLN A 94 7.30 -2.20 12.90
N GLY A 95 6.68 -3.26 12.38
CA GLY A 95 7.35 -4.54 12.13
C GLY A 95 8.46 -4.44 11.08
N ILE A 96 8.20 -3.73 9.98
CA ILE A 96 9.15 -3.50 8.89
C ILE A 96 10.27 -2.60 9.38
N PHE A 97 9.97 -1.53 10.13
CA PHE A 97 11.01 -0.71 10.75
C PHE A 97 11.98 -1.57 11.58
N ALA A 98 11.47 -2.41 12.47
CA ALA A 98 12.30 -3.23 13.33
C ALA A 98 13.10 -4.30 12.55
N LEU A 99 12.45 -5.04 11.64
CA LEU A 99 13.10 -6.12 10.92
C LEU A 99 14.09 -5.61 9.86
N GLU A 100 13.71 -4.63 9.03
CA GLU A 100 14.62 -4.08 8.01
C GLU A 100 15.82 -3.38 8.64
N THR A 101 15.62 -2.69 9.78
CA THR A 101 16.75 -2.12 10.55
C THR A 101 17.66 -3.24 11.05
N ALA A 102 17.12 -4.31 11.66
CA ALA A 102 17.92 -5.45 12.11
C ALA A 102 18.70 -6.14 10.97
N VAL A 103 18.12 -6.23 9.77
CA VAL A 103 18.81 -6.76 8.59
C VAL A 103 19.91 -5.81 8.10
N ASN A 104 19.69 -4.50 8.18
CA ASN A 104 20.74 -3.50 7.94
C ASN A 104 21.87 -3.61 8.97
N GLU A 105 21.57 -3.82 10.26
CA GLU A 105 22.59 -4.07 11.29
C GLU A 105 23.38 -5.36 11.00
N LEU A 106 22.69 -6.44 10.61
CA LEU A 106 23.32 -7.71 10.27
C LEU A 106 24.24 -7.58 9.06
N ALA A 107 23.82 -6.85 8.02
CA ALA A 107 24.64 -6.57 6.85
C ALA A 107 25.93 -5.83 7.23
N ALA A 108 25.84 -4.81 8.09
CA ALA A 108 26.99 -4.08 8.60
C ALA A 108 27.93 -4.98 9.42
N GLN A 109 27.40 -5.83 10.30
CA GLN A 109 28.19 -6.77 11.11
C GLN A 109 28.93 -7.82 10.28
N LEU A 110 28.34 -8.24 9.15
CA LEU A 110 28.95 -9.21 8.24
C LEU A 110 29.79 -8.56 7.13
N HIS A 111 29.83 -7.22 7.08
CA HIS A 111 30.47 -6.46 6.00
C HIS A 111 29.95 -6.84 4.61
N ILE A 112 28.64 -7.06 4.49
CA ILE A 112 27.95 -7.36 3.25
C ILE A 112 27.16 -6.12 2.83
N ASP A 113 27.21 -5.76 1.54
CA ASP A 113 26.38 -4.68 1.01
C ASP A 113 24.89 -4.97 1.30
N PRO A 114 24.14 -4.02 1.88
CA PRO A 114 22.73 -4.17 2.21
C PRO A 114 21.83 -4.61 1.04
N VAL A 115 22.13 -4.20 -0.20
CA VAL A 115 21.44 -4.63 -1.42
C VAL A 115 21.71 -6.11 -1.66
N VAL A 116 22.98 -6.53 -1.60
CA VAL A 116 23.38 -7.93 -1.75
C VAL A 116 22.76 -8.81 -0.65
N MET A 117 22.70 -8.30 0.58
CA MET A 117 22.01 -8.97 1.70
C MET A 117 20.53 -9.24 1.36
N ARG A 118 19.82 -8.29 0.73
CA ARG A 118 18.44 -8.52 0.26
C ARG A 118 18.42 -9.50 -0.91
N GLU A 119 19.30 -9.37 -1.90
CA GLU A 119 19.31 -10.24 -3.08
C GLU A 119 19.41 -11.72 -2.74
N ILE A 120 20.24 -12.04 -1.74
CA ILE A 120 20.43 -13.41 -1.23
C ILE A 120 19.14 -13.93 -0.56
N ASN A 121 18.42 -13.08 0.15
CA ASN A 121 17.40 -13.52 1.11
C ASN A 121 15.96 -13.19 0.75
N MET A 122 15.71 -12.24 -0.16
CA MET A 122 14.37 -11.75 -0.46
C MET A 122 13.47 -12.85 -1.03
N VAL A 123 12.18 -12.76 -0.72
CA VAL A 123 11.16 -13.62 -1.31
C VAL A 123 11.12 -13.45 -2.84
N ARG A 124 10.92 -14.56 -3.56
CA ARG A 124 10.84 -14.60 -5.03
C ARG A 124 9.50 -15.16 -5.49
N GLU A 125 9.11 -14.80 -6.70
CA GLU A 125 7.94 -15.39 -7.35
C GLU A 125 8.03 -16.92 -7.37
N GLY A 126 6.92 -17.57 -7.08
CA GLY A 126 6.79 -19.02 -6.95
C GLY A 126 7.16 -19.57 -5.56
N GLN A 127 7.79 -18.80 -4.67
CA GLN A 127 8.10 -19.26 -3.32
C GLN A 127 6.86 -19.26 -2.42
N VAL A 128 6.77 -20.27 -1.57
CA VAL A 128 5.79 -20.33 -0.47
C VAL A 128 6.29 -19.44 0.67
N MET A 129 5.37 -18.69 1.28
CA MET A 129 5.64 -17.83 2.44
C MET A 129 5.02 -18.44 3.70
N PRO A 130 5.75 -19.24 4.50
CA PRO A 130 5.21 -19.87 5.70
C PRO A 130 4.67 -18.85 6.73
N ALA A 131 5.32 -17.69 6.84
CA ALA A 131 4.91 -16.61 7.74
C ALA A 131 3.75 -15.74 7.20
N TYR A 132 3.27 -16.04 5.99
CA TYR A 132 2.12 -15.40 5.37
C TYR A 132 1.06 -16.46 5.02
N TYR A 133 0.57 -17.14 6.06
CA TYR A 133 -0.49 -18.15 5.98
C TYR A 133 -0.19 -19.34 5.05
N GLY A 134 1.09 -19.57 4.70
CA GLY A 134 1.49 -20.60 3.75
C GLY A 134 1.11 -20.28 2.30
N GLU A 135 0.80 -19.01 1.98
CA GLU A 135 0.47 -18.60 0.61
C GLU A 135 1.68 -18.68 -0.32
N GLN A 136 1.41 -18.96 -1.60
CA GLN A 136 2.42 -18.90 -2.65
C GLN A 136 2.50 -17.49 -3.23
N THR A 137 3.73 -17.00 -3.40
CA THR A 137 4.01 -15.68 -3.99
C THR A 137 3.82 -15.76 -5.50
N ASN A 138 2.59 -15.67 -5.99
CA ASN A 138 2.29 -15.86 -7.41
C ASN A 138 2.69 -14.68 -8.31
N SER A 139 2.88 -13.49 -7.73
CA SER A 139 3.26 -12.29 -8.46
C SER A 139 4.22 -11.43 -7.64
N CYS A 140 5.48 -11.33 -8.05
CA CYS A 140 6.50 -10.57 -7.31
C CYS A 140 7.60 -10.03 -8.24
N ALA A 141 7.71 -8.70 -8.27
CA ALA A 141 8.78 -7.99 -8.97
C ALA A 141 9.76 -7.30 -8.00
N LEU A 142 9.86 -7.76 -6.75
CA LEU A 142 10.64 -7.10 -5.70
C LEU A 142 12.13 -6.97 -6.07
N ASP A 143 12.68 -7.94 -6.80
CA ASP A 143 14.04 -7.91 -7.28
C ASP A 143 14.30 -6.82 -8.32
N ARG A 144 13.38 -6.67 -9.28
CA ARG A 144 13.38 -5.55 -10.23
C ARG A 144 13.20 -4.22 -9.50
N CYS A 145 12.36 -4.17 -8.46
CA CYS A 145 12.19 -2.98 -7.63
C CYS A 145 13.50 -2.57 -6.96
N VAL A 146 14.23 -3.52 -6.37
CA VAL A 146 15.52 -3.26 -5.71
C VAL A 146 16.55 -2.77 -6.72
N GLU A 147 16.71 -3.46 -7.85
CA GLU A 147 17.67 -3.08 -8.88
C GLU A 147 17.35 -1.69 -9.48
N ARG A 148 16.07 -1.42 -9.75
CA ARG A 148 15.66 -0.12 -10.27
C ARG A 148 15.87 1.00 -9.24
N ALA A 149 15.56 0.77 -7.97
CA ALA A 149 15.80 1.75 -6.90
C ALA A 149 17.29 2.05 -6.75
N LYS A 150 18.13 1.00 -6.79
CA LYS A 150 19.59 1.07 -6.75
C LYS A 150 20.14 1.98 -7.86
N GLN A 151 19.67 1.78 -9.10
CA GLN A 151 20.03 2.63 -10.24
C GLN A 151 19.55 4.08 -10.07
N MET A 152 18.29 4.26 -9.65
CA MET A 152 17.70 5.59 -9.52
C MET A 152 18.42 6.46 -8.51
N ILE A 153 18.80 5.91 -7.34
CA ILE A 153 19.51 6.66 -6.31
C ILE A 153 20.99 6.86 -6.65
N GLY A 154 21.56 6.01 -7.51
CA GLY A 154 23.01 5.97 -7.78
C GLY A 154 23.77 5.30 -6.63
N TRP A 155 23.30 4.14 -6.17
CA TRP A 155 23.79 3.47 -4.97
C TRP A 155 25.29 3.17 -5.02
N ASP A 156 25.79 2.62 -6.13
CA ASP A 156 27.18 2.18 -6.26
C ASP A 156 28.20 3.33 -6.09
N ASP A 157 27.79 4.57 -6.40
CA ASP A 157 28.64 5.75 -6.26
C ASP A 157 28.50 6.43 -4.88
N LYS A 158 27.39 6.20 -4.17
CA LYS A 158 27.02 6.94 -2.95
C LYS A 158 27.16 6.13 -1.67
N TYR A 159 27.01 4.81 -1.72
CA TYR A 159 27.08 3.95 -0.55
C TYR A 159 28.53 3.80 -0.05
N PRO A 160 28.78 3.82 1.27
CA PRO A 160 27.82 4.06 2.34
C PRO A 160 27.56 5.55 2.61
N CYS A 161 28.59 6.39 2.49
CA CYS A 161 28.54 7.81 2.77
C CYS A 161 29.71 8.60 2.14
N ARG A 162 29.57 9.92 2.13
CA ARG A 162 30.55 10.90 1.64
C ARG A 162 30.65 12.09 2.59
N ASP A 163 31.86 12.45 2.98
CA ASP A 163 32.14 13.69 3.69
C ASP A 163 32.04 14.88 2.72
N MET A 164 31.29 15.91 3.12
CA MET A 164 31.05 17.12 2.32
C MET A 164 32.08 18.23 2.57
N GLY A 165 33.00 18.04 3.53
CA GLY A 165 34.09 18.97 3.83
C GLY A 165 33.67 20.24 4.60
N ASN A 166 32.42 20.31 5.03
CA ASN A 166 31.82 21.45 5.74
C ASN A 166 31.17 21.02 7.07
N GLY A 167 31.61 19.91 7.65
CA GLY A 167 31.02 19.32 8.86
C GLY A 167 29.82 18.41 8.58
N LYS A 168 29.30 18.39 7.35
CA LYS A 168 28.17 17.53 6.97
C LYS A 168 28.61 16.24 6.29
N VAL A 169 27.77 15.20 6.41
CA VAL A 169 27.95 13.90 5.74
C VAL A 169 26.72 13.61 4.90
N ARG A 170 26.92 13.19 3.66
CA ARG A 170 25.86 12.67 2.81
C ARG A 170 25.90 11.14 2.81
N SER A 171 24.78 10.48 3.04
CA SER A 171 24.73 9.02 3.12
C SER A 171 23.45 8.47 2.51
N VAL A 172 23.45 7.17 2.21
CA VAL A 172 22.30 6.47 1.67
C VAL A 172 21.91 5.28 2.52
N GLY A 173 20.62 4.93 2.52
CA GLY A 173 20.10 3.74 3.18
C GLY A 173 18.90 3.18 2.43
N MET A 174 18.54 1.92 2.72
CA MET A 174 17.52 1.17 1.99
C MET A 174 16.62 0.35 2.91
N ALA A 175 15.44 0.05 2.40
CA ALA A 175 14.52 -0.92 2.97
C ALA A 175 13.62 -1.54 1.89
N MET A 176 13.11 -2.74 2.17
CA MET A 176 12.00 -3.35 1.42
C MET A 176 10.74 -3.37 2.28
N ALA A 177 9.59 -3.44 1.62
CA ALA A 177 8.31 -3.65 2.29
C ALA A 177 7.39 -4.54 1.46
N MET A 178 6.47 -5.20 2.15
CA MET A 178 5.31 -5.85 1.56
C MET A 178 4.06 -5.47 2.35
N GLN A 179 2.91 -5.58 1.70
CA GLN A 179 1.61 -5.44 2.36
C GLN A 179 0.65 -6.54 1.87
N GLY A 180 -0.65 -6.45 2.16
CA GLY A 180 -1.68 -7.28 1.52
C GLY A 180 -2.64 -6.43 0.70
N SER A 181 -3.39 -7.07 -0.18
CA SER A 181 -4.45 -6.44 -0.99
C SER A 181 -5.82 -6.88 -0.46
N GLY A 182 -6.35 -6.14 0.52
CA GLY A 182 -7.54 -6.53 1.28
C GLY A 182 -7.27 -7.65 2.29
N ILE A 183 -8.32 -8.04 3.01
CA ILE A 183 -8.34 -9.13 3.99
C ILE A 183 -8.98 -10.36 3.36
N ALA A 184 -8.19 -11.41 3.16
CA ALA A 184 -8.63 -12.67 2.56
C ALA A 184 -9.83 -13.27 3.32
N GLY A 185 -10.89 -13.58 2.58
CA GLY A 185 -12.12 -14.20 3.08
C GLY A 185 -12.99 -13.31 3.98
N VAL A 186 -12.64 -12.02 4.15
CA VAL A 186 -13.35 -11.08 5.03
C VAL A 186 -13.87 -9.89 4.25
N ASP A 187 -13.04 -9.25 3.43
CA ASP A 187 -13.45 -8.06 2.71
C ASP A 187 -14.45 -8.40 1.60
N VAL A 188 -15.44 -7.53 1.46
CA VAL A 188 -16.48 -7.62 0.44
C VAL A 188 -16.50 -6.32 -0.33
N GLY A 189 -16.42 -6.41 -1.65
CA GLY A 189 -16.61 -5.29 -2.56
C GLY A 189 -17.77 -5.57 -3.48
N SER A 190 -18.58 -4.55 -3.76
CA SER A 190 -19.72 -4.68 -4.67
C SER A 190 -19.86 -3.48 -5.58
N ALA A 191 -20.42 -3.71 -6.76
CA ALA A 191 -20.73 -2.65 -7.71
C ALA A 191 -22.03 -2.97 -8.44
N THR A 192 -22.82 -1.93 -8.70
CA THR A 192 -23.95 -1.97 -9.63
C THR A 192 -23.58 -1.18 -10.87
N ILE A 193 -23.81 -1.74 -12.05
CA ILE A 193 -23.65 -1.04 -13.32
C ILE A 193 -24.94 -1.15 -14.11
N LYS A 194 -25.46 0.02 -14.48
CA LYS A 194 -26.66 0.19 -15.28
C LYS A 194 -26.30 0.86 -16.59
N MET A 195 -26.77 0.30 -17.70
CA MET A 195 -26.81 1.00 -18.98
C MET A 195 -28.07 1.87 -19.02
N ASN A 196 -27.90 3.16 -19.24
CA ASN A 196 -29.01 4.11 -19.37
C ASN A 196 -29.47 4.23 -20.81
N GLU A 197 -30.58 4.93 -20.98
CA GLU A 197 -31.03 5.40 -22.28
C GLU A 197 -29.92 6.24 -22.94
N GLU A 198 -29.84 6.25 -24.26
CA GLU A 198 -28.78 6.94 -25.02
C GLU A 198 -27.36 6.36 -24.96
N GLY A 199 -27.12 5.27 -24.20
CA GLY A 199 -25.88 4.49 -24.30
C GLY A 199 -24.74 4.93 -23.37
N TYR A 200 -25.03 5.68 -22.31
CA TYR A 200 -24.09 5.93 -21.20
C TYR A 200 -24.38 5.01 -20.02
N TYR A 201 -23.44 4.90 -19.09
CA TYR A 201 -23.51 3.99 -17.96
C TYR A 201 -23.54 4.73 -16.63
N THR A 202 -24.30 4.19 -15.69
CA THR A 202 -24.30 4.58 -14.29
C THR A 202 -23.67 3.46 -13.47
N MET A 203 -22.62 3.78 -12.73
CA MET A 203 -21.98 2.87 -11.79
C MET A 203 -22.25 3.33 -10.36
N ILE A 204 -22.76 2.43 -9.51
CA ILE A 204 -23.03 2.69 -8.09
C ILE A 204 -22.08 1.80 -7.27
N ILE A 205 -21.32 2.41 -6.37
CA ILE A 205 -20.30 1.73 -5.57
C ILE A 205 -20.47 2.04 -4.08
N GLY A 206 -20.19 1.05 -3.23
CA GLY A 206 -20.15 1.23 -1.78
C GLY A 206 -18.78 1.68 -1.26
N ALA A 207 -17.74 1.65 -2.10
CA ALA A 207 -16.42 2.19 -1.76
C ALA A 207 -16.50 3.71 -1.57
N ALA A 208 -15.78 4.22 -0.55
CA ALA A 208 -15.84 5.62 -0.16
C ALA A 208 -14.52 6.33 -0.52
N ASP A 209 -14.60 7.30 -1.44
CA ASP A 209 -13.43 8.11 -1.79
C ASP A 209 -13.13 9.13 -0.70
N MET A 210 -11.94 9.01 -0.11
CA MET A 210 -11.41 9.93 0.90
C MET A 210 -10.18 10.69 0.37
N GLY A 211 -10.07 10.83 -0.95
CA GLY A 211 -8.91 11.44 -1.63
C GLY A 211 -7.96 10.41 -2.25
N THR A 212 -8.38 9.14 -2.36
CA THR A 212 -7.61 8.08 -3.02
C THR A 212 -7.84 8.02 -4.52
N GLY A 213 -8.94 8.59 -5.00
CA GLY A 213 -9.34 8.55 -6.40
C GLY A 213 -10.02 7.23 -6.79
N CYS A 214 -10.69 6.56 -5.84
CA CYS A 214 -11.34 5.29 -6.12
C CYS A 214 -12.45 5.40 -7.16
N ASP A 215 -13.20 6.52 -7.16
CA ASP A 215 -14.27 6.75 -8.13
C ASP A 215 -13.69 6.76 -9.56
N THR A 216 -12.53 7.40 -9.73
CA THR A 216 -11.86 7.49 -11.03
C THR A 216 -11.32 6.14 -11.48
N ILE A 217 -10.59 5.41 -10.64
CA ILE A 217 -9.98 4.13 -11.06
C ILE A 217 -11.04 3.05 -11.32
N LEU A 218 -12.13 3.03 -10.55
CA LEU A 218 -13.22 2.07 -10.76
C LEU A 218 -13.99 2.42 -12.04
N ALA A 219 -14.16 3.70 -12.36
CA ALA A 219 -14.74 4.12 -13.64
C ALA A 219 -13.84 3.74 -14.82
N GLN A 220 -12.52 3.87 -14.69
CA GLN A 220 -11.55 3.43 -15.70
C GLN A 220 -11.63 1.92 -15.95
N MET A 221 -11.76 1.12 -14.88
CA MET A 221 -11.98 -0.33 -15.01
C MET A 221 -13.29 -0.65 -15.72
N ALA A 222 -14.38 0.03 -15.36
CA ALA A 222 -15.68 -0.16 -16.01
C ALA A 222 -15.63 0.21 -17.50
N ALA A 223 -14.99 1.34 -17.81
CA ALA A 223 -14.80 1.84 -19.16
C ALA A 223 -14.04 0.84 -20.05
N GLU A 224 -12.94 0.29 -19.53
CA GLU A 224 -12.16 -0.77 -20.19
C GLU A 224 -13.00 -2.03 -20.44
N CYS A 225 -13.79 -2.49 -19.46
CA CYS A 225 -14.64 -3.66 -19.65
C CYS A 225 -15.80 -3.47 -20.64
N LEU A 226 -16.23 -2.23 -20.86
CA LEU A 226 -17.37 -1.87 -21.70
C LEU A 226 -16.95 -1.24 -23.04
N ASP A 227 -15.65 -1.25 -23.35
CA ASP A 227 -15.07 -0.69 -24.57
C ASP A 227 -15.53 0.77 -24.83
N CYS A 228 -15.60 1.60 -23.78
CA CYS A 228 -16.15 2.95 -23.87
C CYS A 228 -15.22 4.01 -23.24
N PRO A 229 -15.36 5.31 -23.56
CA PRO A 229 -14.61 6.35 -22.88
C PRO A 229 -15.05 6.47 -21.41
N VAL A 230 -14.13 6.82 -20.52
CA VAL A 230 -14.41 7.02 -19.07
C VAL A 230 -15.53 8.05 -18.85
N ASP A 231 -15.62 9.08 -19.70
CA ASP A 231 -16.66 10.12 -19.64
C ASP A 231 -18.09 9.56 -19.88
N ALA A 232 -18.21 8.33 -20.41
CA ALA A 232 -19.50 7.64 -20.53
C ALA A 232 -19.94 6.95 -19.23
N ILE A 233 -19.08 6.91 -18.20
CA ILE A 233 -19.38 6.31 -16.89
C ILE A 233 -19.66 7.41 -15.87
N THR A 234 -20.90 7.48 -15.39
CA THR A 234 -21.27 8.31 -14.23
C THR A 234 -21.17 7.49 -12.95
N VAL A 235 -20.35 7.94 -11.99
CA VAL A 235 -20.18 7.26 -10.70
C VAL A 235 -21.06 7.88 -9.63
N PHE A 236 -21.82 7.04 -8.93
CA PHE A 236 -22.50 7.37 -7.69
C PHE A 236 -21.75 6.68 -6.54
N GLY A 237 -21.10 7.50 -5.72
CA GLY A 237 -20.35 7.04 -4.56
C GLY A 237 -21.25 6.50 -3.45
N ALA A 238 -20.62 6.11 -2.34
CA ALA A 238 -21.28 5.46 -1.22
C ALA A 238 -22.48 6.25 -0.66
N ASP A 239 -23.66 5.65 -0.74
CA ASP A 239 -24.90 6.02 -0.06
C ASP A 239 -25.55 4.72 0.41
N THR A 240 -25.64 4.47 1.71
CA THR A 240 -26.08 3.17 2.23
C THR A 240 -27.54 2.84 1.92
N ASP A 241 -28.34 3.83 1.52
CA ASP A 241 -29.73 3.61 1.10
C ASP A 241 -29.83 3.14 -0.36
N ALA A 242 -28.78 3.34 -1.17
CA ALA A 242 -28.79 3.09 -2.62
C ALA A 242 -27.66 2.17 -3.11
N SER A 243 -26.46 2.30 -2.56
CA SER A 243 -25.26 1.56 -2.97
C SER A 243 -25.29 0.10 -2.50
N PRO A 244 -24.71 -0.83 -3.28
CA PRO A 244 -24.57 -2.20 -2.81
C PRO A 244 -23.54 -2.26 -1.66
N TYR A 245 -23.65 -3.30 -0.83
CA TYR A 245 -22.76 -3.46 0.32
C TYR A 245 -21.28 -3.56 -0.10
N ASP A 246 -20.44 -2.74 0.51
CA ASP A 246 -18.98 -2.79 0.43
C ASP A 246 -18.46 -2.62 1.86
N SER A 247 -17.39 -3.33 2.22
CA SER A 247 -16.78 -3.19 3.55
C SER A 247 -16.21 -1.77 3.76
N GLY A 248 -15.98 -1.03 2.68
CA GLY A 248 -15.45 0.33 2.67
C GLY A 248 -13.97 0.37 2.28
N SER A 249 -13.45 1.58 2.13
CA SER A 249 -12.08 1.82 1.65
C SER A 249 -11.05 1.72 2.78
N TYR A 250 -10.69 0.49 3.17
CA TYR A 250 -9.62 0.17 4.12
C TYR A 250 -8.82 -1.07 3.67
N ALA A 251 -7.74 -1.42 4.37
CA ALA A 251 -6.87 -2.58 4.06
C ALA A 251 -6.36 -2.64 2.60
N SER A 252 -6.34 -1.47 1.94
CA SER A 252 -6.03 -1.33 0.52
C SER A 252 -6.88 -2.26 -0.38
N SER A 253 -8.14 -2.52 0.00
CA SER A 253 -9.02 -3.49 -0.66
C SER A 253 -9.65 -2.98 -1.96
N THR A 254 -9.90 -1.68 -2.10
CA THR A 254 -10.78 -1.12 -3.14
C THR A 254 -10.38 -1.51 -4.56
N THR A 255 -9.13 -1.31 -4.97
CA THR A 255 -8.66 -1.66 -6.33
C THR A 255 -8.79 -3.16 -6.60
N TYR A 256 -8.53 -3.99 -5.60
CA TYR A 256 -8.45 -5.44 -5.78
C TYR A 256 -9.81 -6.13 -5.62
N VAL A 257 -10.52 -5.87 -4.53
CA VAL A 257 -11.80 -6.50 -4.18
C VAL A 257 -12.97 -5.82 -4.92
N THR A 258 -13.16 -4.51 -4.74
CA THR A 258 -14.24 -3.75 -5.39
C THR A 258 -14.01 -3.66 -6.90
N GLY A 259 -12.76 -3.47 -7.35
CA GLY A 259 -12.41 -3.51 -8.78
C GLY A 259 -12.78 -4.84 -9.45
N LYS A 260 -12.63 -5.98 -8.76
CA LYS A 260 -13.08 -7.28 -9.28
C LYS A 260 -14.61 -7.40 -9.33
N ALA A 261 -15.33 -6.75 -8.42
CA ALA A 261 -16.79 -6.68 -8.49
C ALA A 261 -17.25 -5.83 -9.70
N VAL A 262 -16.56 -4.71 -9.98
CA VAL A 262 -16.78 -3.90 -11.19
C VAL A 262 -16.57 -4.72 -12.45
N GLU A 263 -15.45 -5.46 -12.55
CA GLU A 263 -15.14 -6.32 -13.70
C GLU A 263 -16.26 -7.36 -13.94
N LYS A 264 -16.70 -8.05 -12.87
CA LYS A 264 -17.80 -9.03 -12.93
C LYS A 264 -19.12 -8.40 -13.36
N ALA A 265 -19.47 -7.23 -12.80
CA ALA A 265 -20.69 -6.52 -13.14
C ALA A 265 -20.70 -6.10 -14.62
N CYS A 266 -19.56 -5.59 -15.13
CA CYS A 266 -19.42 -5.22 -16.54
C CYS A 266 -19.56 -6.43 -17.47
N GLN A 267 -18.90 -7.55 -17.15
CA GLN A 267 -18.96 -8.77 -17.98
C GLN A 267 -20.40 -9.25 -18.14
N LYS A 268 -21.15 -9.35 -17.03
CA LYS A 268 -22.58 -9.73 -17.05
C LYS A 268 -23.47 -8.68 -17.72
N LEU A 269 -23.15 -7.39 -17.60
CA LEU A 269 -23.89 -6.37 -18.33
C LEU A 269 -23.65 -6.50 -19.85
N ARG A 270 -22.41 -6.78 -20.27
CA ARG A 270 -22.04 -7.02 -21.66
C ARG A 270 -22.81 -8.23 -22.23
N GLU A 271 -22.96 -9.30 -21.47
CA GLU A 271 -23.81 -10.44 -21.84
C GLU A 271 -25.26 -10.01 -22.12
N ARG A 272 -25.86 -9.19 -21.24
CA ARG A 272 -27.23 -8.67 -21.45
C ARG A 272 -27.34 -7.74 -22.67
N ILE A 273 -26.30 -6.94 -22.92
CA ILE A 273 -26.23 -6.08 -24.12
C ILE A 273 -26.18 -6.93 -25.39
N LEU A 274 -25.36 -7.98 -25.41
CA LEU A 274 -25.25 -8.93 -26.53
C LEU A 274 -26.57 -9.67 -26.77
N GLU A 275 -27.21 -10.18 -25.71
CA GLU A 275 -28.52 -10.84 -25.79
C GLU A 275 -29.57 -9.92 -26.39
N LYS A 276 -29.63 -8.66 -25.92
CA LYS A 276 -30.60 -7.68 -26.42
C LYS A 276 -30.30 -7.28 -27.87
N GLY A 277 -29.04 -7.08 -28.22
CA GLY A 277 -28.62 -6.79 -29.59
C GLY A 277 -28.95 -7.94 -30.54
N ALA A 278 -28.73 -9.18 -30.14
CA ALA A 278 -29.08 -10.37 -30.92
C ALA A 278 -30.60 -10.50 -31.14
N GLU A 279 -31.41 -10.19 -30.13
CA GLU A 279 -32.88 -10.14 -30.26
C GLU A 279 -33.30 -9.13 -31.34
N LEU A 280 -32.73 -7.93 -31.33
CA LEU A 280 -33.03 -6.87 -32.30
C LEU A 280 -32.56 -7.24 -33.73
N LEU A 281 -31.42 -7.92 -33.84
CA LEU A 281 -30.87 -8.42 -35.10
C LEU A 281 -31.51 -9.74 -35.57
N LYS A 282 -32.36 -10.36 -34.75
CA LYS A 282 -33.03 -11.64 -35.01
C LYS A 282 -32.04 -12.79 -35.29
N CYS A 283 -30.94 -12.83 -34.55
CA CYS A 283 -29.92 -13.87 -34.62
C CYS A 283 -29.61 -14.46 -33.24
N SER A 284 -28.70 -15.43 -33.17
CA SER A 284 -28.27 -16.03 -31.90
C SER A 284 -27.31 -15.09 -31.13
N PRO A 285 -27.35 -15.04 -29.78
CA PRO A 285 -26.34 -14.35 -28.97
C PRO A 285 -24.90 -14.81 -29.25
N SER A 286 -24.73 -16.06 -29.68
CA SER A 286 -23.41 -16.61 -30.07
C SER A 286 -22.90 -16.11 -31.43
N GLU A 287 -23.71 -15.37 -32.17
CA GLU A 287 -23.38 -14.86 -33.51
C GLU A 287 -23.06 -13.37 -33.50
N VAL A 288 -23.18 -12.71 -32.34
CA VAL A 288 -22.96 -11.27 -32.19
C VAL A 288 -21.74 -10.94 -31.35
N GLU A 289 -21.14 -9.80 -31.64
CA GLU A 289 -20.06 -9.21 -30.86
C GLU A 289 -20.41 -7.76 -30.50
N PHE A 290 -19.75 -7.22 -29.47
CA PHE A 290 -19.93 -5.85 -28.98
C PHE A 290 -18.57 -5.15 -28.99
N ASP A 291 -18.50 -4.00 -29.65
CA ASP A 291 -17.29 -3.18 -29.83
C ASP A 291 -17.28 -1.89 -28.99
N GLY A 292 -18.21 -1.74 -28.05
CA GLY A 292 -18.38 -0.52 -27.24
C GLY A 292 -19.42 0.45 -27.78
N GLU A 293 -19.65 0.47 -29.10
CA GLU A 293 -20.57 1.41 -29.74
C GLU A 293 -21.83 0.72 -30.26
N LYS A 294 -21.72 -0.55 -30.66
CA LYS A 294 -22.81 -1.32 -31.28
C LYS A 294 -22.64 -2.81 -31.08
N VAL A 295 -23.76 -3.52 -31.19
CA VAL A 295 -23.76 -4.98 -31.33
C VAL A 295 -23.88 -5.32 -32.80
N PHE A 296 -23.02 -6.19 -33.32
CA PHE A 296 -23.03 -6.59 -34.73
C PHE A 296 -22.99 -8.09 -34.90
N CYS A 297 -23.71 -8.60 -35.91
CA CYS A 297 -23.73 -10.01 -36.28
C CYS A 297 -22.50 -10.34 -37.13
N THR A 298 -21.65 -11.25 -36.64
CA THR A 298 -20.42 -11.70 -37.30
C THR A 298 -20.66 -12.39 -38.64
N LYS A 299 -21.87 -12.93 -38.88
CA LYS A 299 -22.23 -13.63 -40.12
C LYS A 299 -22.77 -12.73 -41.21
N THR A 300 -23.59 -11.74 -40.85
CA THR A 300 -24.29 -10.89 -41.81
C THR A 300 -23.68 -9.49 -41.92
N GLY A 301 -22.97 -9.03 -40.89
CA GLY A 301 -22.48 -7.67 -40.76
C GLY A 301 -23.55 -6.66 -40.32
N ASP A 302 -24.79 -7.10 -40.09
CA ASP A 302 -25.85 -6.23 -39.58
C ASP A 302 -25.53 -5.79 -38.15
N SER A 303 -25.84 -4.53 -37.81
CA SER A 303 -25.53 -3.98 -36.50
C SER A 303 -26.66 -3.14 -35.92
N VAL A 304 -26.68 -3.04 -34.60
CA VAL A 304 -27.58 -2.19 -33.84
C VAL A 304 -26.79 -1.37 -32.83
N ASP A 305 -26.94 -0.06 -32.89
CA ASP A 305 -26.20 0.86 -32.04
C ASP A 305 -26.60 0.73 -30.57
N LEU A 306 -25.66 0.99 -29.67
CA LEU A 306 -25.87 0.94 -28.23
C LEU A 306 -27.03 1.84 -27.78
N LYS A 307 -27.20 3.01 -28.40
CA LYS A 307 -28.36 3.89 -28.17
C LYS A 307 -29.70 3.23 -28.48
N VAL A 308 -29.77 2.44 -29.56
CA VAL A 308 -30.98 1.71 -29.94
C VAL A 308 -31.25 0.58 -28.95
N ILE A 309 -30.21 -0.14 -28.51
CA ILE A 309 -30.31 -1.17 -27.46
C ILE A 309 -30.87 -0.56 -26.17
N GLY A 310 -30.30 0.55 -25.70
CA GLY A 310 -30.78 1.24 -24.49
C GLY A 310 -32.22 1.73 -24.64
N THR A 311 -32.57 2.30 -25.79
CA THR A 311 -33.94 2.77 -26.06
C THR A 311 -34.95 1.62 -26.10
N SER A 312 -34.55 0.46 -26.66
CA SER A 312 -35.40 -0.73 -26.72
C SER A 312 -35.73 -1.30 -25.34
N ALA A 313 -34.95 -0.96 -24.31
CA ALA A 313 -35.24 -1.36 -22.94
C ALA A 313 -36.50 -0.69 -22.37
N MET A 314 -37.03 0.37 -23.02
CA MET A 314 -38.21 1.11 -22.58
C MET A 314 -39.55 0.54 -23.09
N ASP A 315 -39.53 -0.39 -24.06
CA ASP A 315 -40.75 -0.93 -24.66
C ASP A 315 -40.77 -2.47 -24.58
N GLY A 316 -41.70 -3.00 -23.77
CA GLY A 316 -41.91 -4.45 -23.65
C GLY A 316 -40.71 -5.25 -23.12
N ASN A 317 -39.65 -4.60 -22.65
CA ASN A 317 -38.44 -5.26 -22.18
C ASN A 317 -38.67 -5.99 -20.85
N ARG A 318 -38.15 -7.21 -20.74
CA ARG A 318 -38.36 -8.10 -19.59
C ARG A 318 -37.10 -8.29 -18.74
N THR A 319 -35.97 -7.77 -19.20
CA THR A 319 -34.66 -7.92 -18.55
C THR A 319 -34.02 -6.56 -18.40
N ALA A 320 -33.81 -6.10 -17.17
CA ALA A 320 -33.13 -4.82 -16.94
C ALA A 320 -31.70 -4.86 -17.49
N LEU A 321 -31.24 -3.76 -18.12
CA LEU A 321 -29.83 -3.58 -18.48
C LEU A 321 -29.05 -3.03 -17.27
N GLU A 322 -29.13 -3.76 -16.16
CA GLU A 322 -28.58 -3.39 -14.86
C GLU A 322 -28.13 -4.63 -14.11
N VAL A 323 -26.90 -4.61 -13.60
CA VAL A 323 -26.27 -5.75 -12.93
C VAL A 323 -25.63 -5.28 -11.63
N THR A 324 -25.87 -6.03 -10.56
CA THR A 324 -25.15 -5.88 -9.28
C THR A 324 -24.33 -7.14 -9.04
N GLU A 325 -23.03 -6.98 -8.81
CA GLU A 325 -22.14 -8.09 -8.44
C GLU A 325 -21.37 -7.80 -7.17
N THR A 326 -21.00 -8.88 -6.49
CA THR A 326 -20.21 -8.87 -5.26
C THR A 326 -19.00 -9.76 -5.42
N ASN A 327 -17.89 -9.36 -4.81
CA ASN A 327 -16.66 -10.11 -4.75
C ASN A 327 -16.10 -10.15 -3.32
N SER A 328 -15.69 -11.34 -2.90
CA SER A 328 -14.81 -11.55 -1.75
C SER A 328 -13.70 -12.50 -2.18
N SER A 329 -12.45 -12.11 -1.97
CA SER A 329 -11.28 -12.87 -2.43
C SER A 329 -10.82 -13.81 -1.32
N PRO A 330 -10.59 -15.11 -1.59
CA PRO A 330 -9.94 -16.01 -0.63
C PRO A 330 -8.43 -15.78 -0.50
N PHE A 331 -7.86 -14.88 -1.31
CA PHE A 331 -6.43 -14.55 -1.35
C PHE A 331 -6.20 -13.06 -1.06
N SER A 332 -5.02 -12.71 -0.53
CA SER A 332 -4.57 -11.31 -0.36
C SER A 332 -3.15 -11.14 -0.94
N PRO A 333 -3.03 -11.04 -2.28
CA PRO A 333 -1.74 -11.01 -2.94
C PRO A 333 -0.93 -9.76 -2.51
N PRO A 334 0.35 -9.93 -2.15
CA PRO A 334 1.16 -8.85 -1.62
C PRO A 334 1.64 -7.89 -2.72
N PRO A 335 1.41 -6.57 -2.58
CA PRO A 335 2.29 -5.61 -3.23
C PRO A 335 3.65 -5.59 -2.54
N PHE A 336 4.67 -5.20 -3.30
CA PHE A 336 6.05 -5.10 -2.84
C PHE A 336 6.62 -3.73 -3.18
N MET A 337 7.62 -3.28 -2.42
CA MET A 337 8.38 -2.08 -2.79
C MET A 337 9.80 -2.10 -2.23
N CYS A 338 10.68 -1.35 -2.89
CA CYS A 338 11.96 -0.93 -2.35
C CYS A 338 11.97 0.59 -2.21
N GLY A 339 12.43 1.09 -1.06
CA GLY A 339 12.68 2.51 -0.82
C GLY A 339 14.15 2.74 -0.45
N MET A 340 14.75 3.79 -1.02
CA MET A 340 16.10 4.22 -0.67
C MET A 340 16.13 5.72 -0.41
N ALA A 341 16.76 6.12 0.69
CA ALA A 341 16.88 7.51 1.12
C ALA A 341 18.32 7.97 0.99
N GLU A 342 18.53 9.16 0.45
CA GLU A 342 19.76 9.95 0.56
C GLU A 342 19.50 11.09 1.55
N ILE A 343 20.33 11.16 2.59
CA ILE A 343 20.26 12.22 3.60
C ILE A 343 21.54 13.06 3.59
N GLU A 344 21.43 14.30 4.05
CA GLU A 344 22.57 15.10 4.48
C GLU A 344 22.43 15.35 5.99
N LEU A 345 23.44 14.93 6.76
CA LEU A 345 23.48 15.04 8.21
C LEU A 345 24.54 16.06 8.61
N ASP A 346 24.16 17.01 9.45
CA ASP A 346 25.07 17.96 10.09
C ASP A 346 25.59 17.38 11.42
N LYS A 347 26.90 17.11 11.49
CA LYS A 347 27.49 16.43 12.66
C LYS A 347 27.56 17.30 13.91
N GLU A 348 27.47 18.63 13.78
CA GLU A 348 27.52 19.55 14.92
C GLU A 348 26.13 19.69 15.57
N THR A 349 25.08 19.74 14.76
CA THR A 349 23.70 19.98 15.24
C THR A 349 22.83 18.74 15.32
N GLY A 350 23.24 17.64 14.67
CA GLY A 350 22.43 16.44 14.48
C GLY A 350 21.29 16.60 13.48
N GLN A 351 21.17 17.76 12.81
CA GLN A 351 20.12 18.00 11.81
C GLN A 351 20.25 17.02 10.64
N VAL A 352 19.10 16.47 10.20
CA VAL A 352 19.00 15.54 9.07
C VAL A 352 18.06 16.11 8.03
N ASP A 353 18.58 16.32 6.82
CA ASP A 353 17.80 16.73 5.66
C ASP A 353 17.65 15.54 4.70
N VAL A 354 16.41 15.18 4.37
CA VAL A 354 16.14 14.13 3.36
C VAL A 354 16.26 14.76 1.97
N VAL A 355 17.39 14.54 1.32
CA VAL A 355 17.75 15.19 0.05
C VAL A 355 16.98 14.58 -1.12
N ASP A 356 16.93 13.25 -1.17
CA ASP A 356 16.30 12.48 -2.23
C ASP A 356 15.79 11.16 -1.67
N TYR A 357 14.58 10.78 -2.06
CA TYR A 357 13.96 9.52 -1.72
C TYR A 357 13.46 8.86 -3.00
N VAL A 358 14.00 7.68 -3.32
CA VAL A 358 13.51 6.90 -4.45
C VAL A 358 12.66 5.75 -3.94
N ALA A 359 11.56 5.49 -4.63
CA ALA A 359 10.72 4.33 -4.36
C ALA A 359 10.35 3.63 -5.65
N VAL A 360 10.46 2.31 -5.66
CA VAL A 360 10.00 1.48 -6.76
C VAL A 360 8.99 0.48 -6.21
N VAL A 361 7.81 0.46 -6.80
CA VAL A 361 6.66 -0.28 -6.28
C VAL A 361 6.18 -1.31 -7.31
N ASP A 362 5.94 -2.52 -6.84
CA ASP A 362 5.18 -3.55 -7.53
C ASP A 362 3.78 -3.64 -6.90
N CYS A 363 2.82 -2.98 -7.54
CA CYS A 363 1.41 -3.09 -7.25
C CYS A 363 0.66 -3.85 -8.35
N GLY A 364 1.33 -4.79 -9.02
CA GLY A 364 0.77 -5.46 -10.20
C GLY A 364 0.59 -4.48 -11.36
N THR A 365 -0.49 -4.65 -12.13
CA THR A 365 -0.88 -3.70 -13.17
C THR A 365 -1.27 -2.34 -12.56
N VAL A 366 -0.59 -1.27 -12.98
CA VAL A 366 -0.89 0.09 -12.52
C VAL A 366 -2.07 0.65 -13.30
N VAL A 367 -3.24 0.71 -12.65
CA VAL A 367 -4.50 1.17 -13.27
C VAL A 367 -4.41 2.65 -13.68
N ASN A 368 -3.92 3.50 -12.78
CA ASN A 368 -3.74 4.93 -13.02
C ASN A 368 -2.36 5.38 -12.49
N PRO A 369 -1.36 5.55 -13.37
CA PRO A 369 0.00 5.88 -12.94
C PRO A 369 0.13 7.19 -12.17
N ASN A 370 -0.71 8.18 -12.47
CA ASN A 370 -0.68 9.48 -11.78
C ASN A 370 -1.21 9.36 -10.35
N LEU A 371 -2.37 8.70 -10.17
CA LEU A 371 -2.94 8.48 -8.84
C LEU A 371 -2.05 7.56 -7.99
N ALA A 372 -1.52 6.49 -8.58
CA ALA A 372 -0.59 5.60 -7.90
C ALA A 372 0.66 6.36 -7.43
N ARG A 373 1.23 7.22 -8.27
CA ARG A 373 2.41 8.04 -7.95
C ARG A 373 2.15 8.99 -6.78
N VAL A 374 1.04 9.73 -6.81
CA VAL A 374 0.67 10.66 -5.73
C VAL A 374 0.38 9.92 -4.42
N GLN A 375 -0.24 8.73 -4.49
CA GLN A 375 -0.41 7.89 -3.30
C GLN A 375 0.92 7.46 -2.70
N THR A 376 1.88 7.09 -3.53
CA THR A 376 3.24 6.75 -3.10
C THR A 376 3.97 7.94 -2.49
N GLU A 377 3.95 9.10 -3.14
CA GLU A 377 4.57 10.33 -2.64
C GLU A 377 4.00 10.74 -1.27
N GLY A 378 2.67 10.73 -1.12
CA GLY A 378 1.99 11.05 0.14
C GLY A 378 2.31 10.06 1.26
N GLY A 379 2.37 8.75 0.94
CA GLY A 379 2.74 7.73 1.92
C GLY A 379 4.19 7.82 2.38
N ILE A 380 5.11 8.11 1.47
CA ILE A 380 6.52 8.32 1.78
C ILE A 380 6.69 9.55 2.68
N ALA A 381 6.01 10.65 2.37
CA ALA A 381 6.03 11.86 3.19
C ALA A 381 5.54 11.59 4.64
N GLN A 382 4.47 10.80 4.80
CA GLN A 382 4.01 10.35 6.13
C GLN A 382 5.06 9.48 6.84
N GLY A 383 5.74 8.59 6.11
CA GLY A 383 6.79 7.75 6.70
C GLY A 383 8.02 8.56 7.11
N ILE A 384 8.40 9.59 6.35
CA ILE A 384 9.46 10.55 6.73
C ILE A 384 9.03 11.30 8.01
N GLY A 385 7.77 11.72 8.08
CA GLY A 385 7.17 12.31 9.27
C GLY A 385 7.35 11.42 10.50
N MET A 386 6.97 10.15 10.40
CA MET A 386 7.17 9.17 11.47
C MET A 386 8.65 8.94 11.82
N ALA A 387 9.54 9.00 10.84
CA ALA A 387 10.97 8.75 11.06
C ALA A 387 11.66 9.89 11.83
N LEU A 388 11.29 11.15 11.56
CA LEU A 388 12.08 12.32 11.97
C LEU A 388 11.31 13.39 12.78
N PHE A 389 9.98 13.43 12.72
CA PHE A 389 9.20 14.59 13.22
C PHE A 389 8.09 14.22 14.21
N GLU A 390 7.25 13.26 13.85
CA GLU A 390 5.99 12.98 14.52
C GLU A 390 6.20 12.12 15.76
N ASN A 391 5.71 12.60 16.91
CA ASN A 391 5.80 11.90 18.19
C ASN A 391 4.49 12.05 18.97
N ILE A 392 4.21 11.10 19.86
CA ILE A 392 3.06 11.15 20.77
C ILE A 392 3.58 10.81 22.16
N GLN A 393 3.57 11.80 23.05
CA GLN A 393 4.12 11.70 24.39
C GLN A 393 3.08 12.01 25.45
N TYR A 394 3.10 11.21 26.51
CA TYR A 394 2.22 11.37 27.65
C TYR A 394 3.04 11.80 28.87
N SER A 395 2.51 12.74 29.64
CA SER A 395 3.02 13.01 30.99
C SER A 395 2.84 11.80 31.92
N GLU A 396 3.52 11.79 33.06
CA GLU A 396 3.35 10.78 34.11
C GLU A 396 1.89 10.64 34.62
N ARG A 397 1.06 11.66 34.38
CA ARG A 397 -0.38 11.66 34.72
C ARG A 397 -1.28 11.25 33.55
N GLY A 398 -0.72 10.84 32.41
CA GLY A 398 -1.46 10.42 31.22
C GLY A 398 -1.94 11.55 30.31
N HIS A 399 -1.54 12.80 30.54
CA HIS A 399 -1.88 13.90 29.63
C HIS A 399 -1.03 13.88 28.36
N LEU A 400 -1.69 13.94 27.19
CA LEU A 400 -1.04 14.08 25.88
C LEU A 400 -0.46 15.49 25.70
N PHE A 401 0.84 15.56 25.39
CA PHE A 401 1.52 16.82 25.08
C PHE A 401 1.19 17.33 23.68
N GLU A 402 1.12 16.44 22.68
CA GLU A 402 0.90 16.77 21.27
C GLU A 402 -0.58 16.98 20.92
N ASN A 403 -1.22 17.90 21.65
CA ASN A 403 -2.64 18.25 21.49
C ASN A 403 -2.89 19.45 20.56
N SER A 404 -1.86 19.90 19.82
CA SER A 404 -1.97 20.88 18.74
C SER A 404 -0.91 20.66 17.66
N LEU A 405 -1.04 21.34 16.51
CA LEU A 405 -0.02 21.34 15.45
C LEU A 405 1.25 22.13 15.80
N MET A 406 1.29 22.85 16.94
CA MET A 406 2.53 23.47 17.42
C MET A 406 3.49 22.43 18.01
N GLN A 407 2.96 21.38 18.64
CA GLN A 407 3.73 20.30 19.24
C GLN A 407 3.83 19.09 18.30
N TYR A 408 2.72 18.72 17.65
CA TYR A 408 2.70 17.64 16.65
C TYR A 408 3.17 18.16 15.29
N LYS A 409 4.48 18.06 15.04
CA LYS A 409 5.10 18.57 13.81
C LYS A 409 4.91 17.59 12.66
N ILE A 410 4.14 18.01 11.65
CA ILE A 410 3.98 17.30 10.39
C ILE A 410 4.99 17.91 9.40
N PRO A 411 5.77 17.11 8.66
CA PRO A 411 6.72 17.66 7.69
C PRO A 411 6.00 18.48 6.62
N THR A 412 6.61 19.59 6.25
CA THR A 412 6.17 20.48 5.19
C THR A 412 6.95 20.20 3.90
N ARG A 413 6.54 20.87 2.82
CA ARG A 413 7.28 20.86 1.55
C ARG A 413 8.76 21.23 1.69
N GLU A 414 9.11 22.10 2.64
CA GLU A 414 10.49 22.58 2.80
C GLU A 414 11.36 21.60 3.60
N ASP A 415 10.73 20.63 4.30
CA ASP A 415 11.42 19.62 5.11
C ASP A 415 11.80 18.37 4.30
N ILE A 416 11.18 18.18 3.13
CA ILE A 416 11.37 17.01 2.27
C ILE A 416 11.92 17.49 0.92
N GLY A 417 13.07 16.95 0.52
CA GLY A 417 13.67 17.19 -0.79
C GLY A 417 12.86 16.57 -1.93
N LYS A 418 13.48 15.69 -2.71
CA LYS A 418 12.81 15.03 -3.84
C LYS A 418 12.25 13.67 -3.43
N ILE A 419 11.01 13.38 -3.84
CA ILE A 419 10.49 12.01 -3.86
C ILE A 419 10.34 11.60 -5.33
N ARG A 420 10.97 10.50 -5.72
CA ARG A 420 10.93 9.97 -7.09
C ARG A 420 10.40 8.55 -7.08
N VAL A 421 9.29 8.34 -7.78
CA VAL A 421 8.59 7.06 -7.80
C VAL A 421 8.71 6.39 -9.17
N GLU A 422 8.91 5.09 -9.21
CA GLU A 422 8.75 4.27 -10.41
C GLU A 422 7.94 3.01 -10.08
N PHE A 423 7.46 2.32 -11.11
CA PHE A 423 6.70 1.09 -10.97
C PHE A 423 7.37 -0.04 -11.73
N GLU A 424 7.51 -1.18 -11.07
CA GLU A 424 7.96 -2.44 -11.67
C GLU A 424 6.82 -3.45 -11.51
N SER A 425 5.97 -3.53 -12.53
CA SER A 425 4.74 -4.31 -12.46
C SER A 425 5.01 -5.81 -12.56
N SER A 426 4.48 -6.60 -11.61
CA SER A 426 4.10 -7.99 -11.85
C SER A 426 2.68 -8.07 -12.45
N TYR A 427 2.19 -9.27 -12.75
CA TYR A 427 0.78 -9.50 -13.10
C TYR A 427 0.17 -10.46 -12.08
N GLU A 428 -0.87 -10.04 -11.35
CA GLU A 428 -1.55 -10.87 -10.36
C GLU A 428 -2.82 -11.53 -10.95
N PRO A 429 -2.82 -12.84 -11.25
CA PRO A 429 -3.94 -13.49 -11.95
C PRO A 429 -5.29 -13.38 -11.23
N THR A 430 -5.28 -13.21 -9.91
CA THR A 430 -6.50 -13.11 -9.10
C THR A 430 -7.09 -11.70 -9.06
N GLY A 431 -6.29 -10.68 -9.39
CA GLY A 431 -6.70 -9.28 -9.40
C GLY A 431 -7.41 -8.85 -10.69
N PRO A 432 -8.23 -7.80 -10.66
CA PRO A 432 -8.80 -7.22 -11.87
C PRO A 432 -7.66 -6.66 -12.73
N PHE A 433 -7.61 -7.06 -13.99
CA PHE A 433 -6.55 -6.67 -14.94
C PHE A 433 -5.11 -6.94 -14.47
N GLY A 434 -4.89 -7.84 -13.50
CA GLY A 434 -3.56 -8.08 -12.93
C GLY A 434 -3.15 -7.11 -11.82
N ALA A 435 -4.03 -6.22 -11.37
CA ALA A 435 -3.74 -5.20 -10.37
C ALA A 435 -3.68 -5.77 -8.95
N LYS A 436 -2.77 -5.23 -8.14
CA LYS A 436 -2.71 -5.37 -6.68
C LYS A 436 -2.99 -4.02 -6.03
N SER A 437 -2.90 -3.97 -4.71
CA SER A 437 -3.08 -2.74 -3.95
C SER A 437 -1.79 -1.91 -3.81
N ILE A 438 -1.91 -0.62 -3.48
CA ILE A 438 -0.76 0.27 -3.22
C ILE A 438 -0.94 1.14 -1.96
N GLY A 439 -2.17 1.28 -1.48
CA GLY A 439 -2.56 2.31 -0.52
C GLY A 439 -1.68 2.37 0.72
N GLU A 440 -1.35 1.23 1.33
CA GLU A 440 -0.68 1.21 2.63
C GLU A 440 0.81 0.90 2.60
N ILE A 441 1.32 0.24 1.56
CA ILE A 441 2.71 -0.23 1.54
C ILE A 441 3.71 0.94 1.59
N VAL A 442 3.32 2.05 0.98
CA VAL A 442 4.15 3.24 0.67
C VAL A 442 4.68 4.00 1.89
N ILE A 443 4.14 3.75 3.09
CA ILE A 443 4.61 4.35 4.35
C ILE A 443 5.71 3.53 5.05
N ASN A 444 5.96 2.30 4.61
CA ASN A 444 6.69 1.32 5.43
C ASN A 444 8.22 1.39 5.31
N THR A 445 8.74 1.86 4.18
CA THR A 445 10.18 1.90 3.90
C THR A 445 10.93 3.15 4.41
N PRO A 446 10.32 4.33 4.60
CA PRO A 446 11.07 5.52 5.02
C PRO A 446 11.85 5.37 6.32
N SER A 447 11.20 4.93 7.41
CA SER A 447 11.87 4.81 8.71
C SER A 447 13.13 3.94 8.67
N PRO A 448 13.09 2.66 8.24
CA PRO A 448 14.31 1.83 8.20
C PRO A 448 15.38 2.33 7.20
N ALA A 449 14.98 2.90 6.06
CA ALA A 449 15.93 3.45 5.08
C ALA A 449 16.67 4.68 5.64
N ILE A 450 15.94 5.59 6.30
CA ILE A 450 16.52 6.78 6.94
C ILE A 450 17.40 6.38 8.12
N THR A 451 16.96 5.44 8.96
CA THR A 451 17.77 4.93 10.07
C THR A 451 19.10 4.36 9.60
N GLN A 452 19.12 3.60 8.51
CA GLN A 452 20.38 3.11 7.95
C GLN A 452 21.24 4.25 7.39
N ALA A 453 20.64 5.22 6.70
CA ALA A 453 21.41 6.36 6.20
C ALA A 453 22.05 7.15 7.36
N ILE A 454 21.32 7.35 8.46
CA ILE A 454 21.85 7.97 9.69
C ILE A 454 22.99 7.13 10.26
N TYR A 455 22.83 5.81 10.37
CA TYR A 455 23.91 4.91 10.80
C TYR A 455 25.16 5.04 9.91
N ASN A 456 25.00 5.09 8.59
CA ASN A 456 26.12 5.25 7.66
C ASN A 456 26.84 6.60 7.81
N ALA A 457 26.15 7.63 8.34
CA ALA A 457 26.73 8.95 8.59
C ALA A 457 27.36 9.08 9.99
N THR A 458 26.83 8.38 11.00
CA THR A 458 27.20 8.55 12.41
C THR A 458 27.97 7.37 13.00
N GLY A 459 27.79 6.16 12.47
CA GLY A 459 28.25 4.91 13.09
C GLY A 459 27.32 4.37 14.17
N HIS A 460 26.19 5.02 14.45
CA HIS A 460 25.29 4.68 15.56
C HIS A 460 23.88 4.25 15.10
N TRP A 461 23.37 3.19 15.73
CA TRP A 461 22.02 2.69 15.46
C TRP A 461 20.99 3.36 16.37
N PHE A 462 20.01 4.01 15.76
CA PHE A 462 18.86 4.60 16.47
C PHE A 462 17.66 3.65 16.36
N ARG A 463 17.20 3.14 17.51
CA ARG A 463 16.13 2.12 17.58
C ARG A 463 14.78 2.67 18.06
N GLU A 464 14.70 3.97 18.31
CA GLU A 464 13.49 4.65 18.78
C GLU A 464 13.16 5.83 17.87
N LEU A 465 11.94 5.85 17.34
CA LEU A 465 11.43 6.93 16.50
C LEU A 465 10.61 7.95 17.31
N PRO A 466 10.56 9.22 16.89
CA PRO A 466 11.34 9.79 15.79
C PRO A 466 12.82 9.99 16.20
N ILE A 467 13.70 10.01 15.20
CA ILE A 467 15.13 10.28 15.35
C ILE A 467 15.34 11.78 15.23
N THR A 468 15.20 12.49 16.35
CA THR A 468 15.31 13.95 16.36
C THR A 468 16.77 14.43 16.30
N PRO A 469 17.02 15.66 15.85
CA PRO A 469 18.38 16.23 15.85
C PRO A 469 19.05 16.17 17.23
N GLU A 470 18.29 16.39 18.31
CA GLU A 470 18.81 16.33 19.67
C GLU A 470 19.29 14.93 20.05
N LYS A 471 18.56 13.87 19.65
CA LYS A 471 18.99 12.48 19.87
C LYS A 471 20.32 12.19 19.16
N ILE A 472 20.48 12.69 17.94
CA ILE A 472 21.70 12.51 17.16
C ILE A 472 22.87 13.28 17.78
N ALA A 473 22.67 14.57 18.08
CA ALA A 473 23.71 15.43 18.64
C ALA A 473 24.20 14.92 20.01
N MET A 474 23.31 14.41 20.86
CA MET A 474 23.69 13.83 22.16
C MET A 474 24.59 12.61 21.98
N VAL A 475 24.27 11.71 21.06
CA VAL A 475 25.10 10.51 20.79
C VAL A 475 26.46 10.90 20.21
N LEU A 476 26.50 11.85 19.28
CA LEU A 476 27.76 12.32 18.68
C LEU A 476 28.65 13.11 19.65
N ALA A 477 28.08 13.70 20.70
CA ALA A 477 28.83 14.43 21.72
C ALA A 477 29.48 13.51 22.77
N ASP A 478 28.98 12.28 22.92
CA ASP A 478 29.49 11.28 23.84
C ASP A 478 30.66 10.44 23.25
N ASP A 479 30.92 10.56 21.94
CA ASP A 479 32.07 9.99 21.21
C ASP A 479 33.33 10.88 21.29
#